data_AF-A0A4P9Y1X4-F1
#
_entry.id   AF-A0A4P9Y1X4-F1
#
_cell.length_a   1.000
_cell.length_b   1.000
_cell.length_c   1.000
_cell.angle_alpha   90.00
_cell.angle_beta   90.00
_cell.angle_gamma   90.00
#
_symmetry.space_group_name_H-M   'P 1'
#
loop_
_entity.id
_entity.type
_entity.pdbx_description
1 polymer ?
#
loop_
_entity_poly.entity_id
_entity_poly.type
_entity_poly.pdbx_seq_one_letter_code
_entity_poly.pdbx_strand_id
1 'polypeptide(L)'
;MTPCEKIIEVAKKEKAHIIGLSGLITPSLDEMIHVAKEMERQGVKVPLLIGGATTSRTHTAVKISPCYTEPAVHVLDASKSVVVVSSLLDAAVKEEFMEEVQEEYEELREDHYESLKGRTYLSLAKAREKAKVTDWSAMTPSPKAPTFLGTRAIPDVDLRKVMEYIDWNPFFQTWQLRGRYPNRGFPKIFQDERVGQEAKKLYDEAMEKLEEYLSGGKLRATALVGLYEANALEDDIQIYDPDQSGPRASRVKSTFYGLRQQAEKESGSTDAAYLCLSDFVAPTSSGVQDHLGMFTVGVFGAEELAKGYEDALDDYSAIMVKALADRLAEALAEYLHVLVRRDWWGYSPDESLDVSSLLSIKYQGIRPAPGYPSQPDHTEKQTMWALGDIEKATGVSLTDSLAMYPAAAVSGLYFANPCSEYFAVGKIGKDQVVDYAARKGMEVEEVERWLSPILSYST
;
A
#
# COMPACT_ATOMS: atom_id res chain seq x y z
N MET A 1 5.35 3.08 -16.74
CA MET A 1 3.88 3.30 -16.85
C MET A 1 3.53 3.54 -18.31
N THR A 2 2.38 3.05 -18.77
CA THR A 2 1.90 3.25 -20.15
C THR A 2 0.84 4.36 -20.16
N PRO A 3 1.06 5.50 -20.86
CA PRO A 3 0.11 6.61 -20.90
C PRO A 3 -1.22 6.25 -21.60
N CYS A 4 -2.31 6.94 -21.23
CA CYS A 4 -3.64 6.77 -21.81
C CYS A 4 -3.63 6.90 -23.34
N GLU A 5 -2.95 7.92 -23.86
CA GLU A 5 -2.84 8.17 -25.30
C GLU A 5 -2.23 6.98 -26.01
N LYS A 6 -1.21 6.36 -25.40
CA LYS A 6 -0.54 5.22 -26.00
C LYS A 6 -1.43 3.97 -26.01
N ILE A 7 -2.20 3.74 -24.95
CA ILE A 7 -3.17 2.65 -24.87
C ILE A 7 -4.18 2.77 -26.02
N ILE A 8 -4.78 3.95 -26.18
CA ILE A 8 -5.79 4.20 -27.22
C ILE A 8 -5.19 4.16 -28.62
N GLU A 9 -4.01 4.76 -28.82
CA GLU A 9 -3.27 4.75 -30.10
C GLU A 9 -3.01 3.31 -30.55
N VAL A 10 -2.46 2.48 -29.67
CA VAL A 10 -2.12 1.09 -29.98
C VAL A 10 -3.40 0.28 -30.21
N ALA A 11 -4.44 0.46 -29.39
CA ALA A 11 -5.71 -0.24 -29.59
C ALA A 11 -6.33 0.06 -30.96
N LYS A 12 -6.28 1.32 -31.42
CA LYS A 12 -6.74 1.70 -32.77
C LYS A 12 -5.86 1.12 -33.86
N LYS A 13 -4.53 1.22 -33.71
CA LYS A 13 -3.54 0.75 -34.69
C LYS A 13 -3.62 -0.76 -34.91
N GLU A 14 -3.68 -1.51 -33.82
CA GLU A 14 -3.70 -2.98 -33.84
C GLU A 14 -5.12 -3.55 -34.00
N LYS A 15 -6.15 -2.69 -34.05
CA LYS A 15 -7.57 -3.07 -34.10
C LYS A 15 -7.92 -4.04 -32.97
N ALA A 16 -7.48 -3.70 -31.76
CA ALA A 16 -7.72 -4.50 -30.57
C ALA A 16 -9.22 -4.71 -30.36
N HIS A 17 -9.62 -5.92 -29.97
CA HIS A 17 -11.03 -6.23 -29.70
C HIS A 17 -11.46 -5.88 -28.27
N ILE A 18 -10.49 -5.76 -27.34
CA ILE A 18 -10.69 -5.46 -25.92
C ILE A 18 -9.48 -4.66 -25.43
N ILE A 19 -9.69 -3.72 -24.51
CA ILE A 19 -8.62 -3.04 -23.77
C ILE A 19 -8.66 -3.52 -22.32
N GLY A 20 -7.52 -3.90 -21.75
CA GLY A 20 -7.40 -4.28 -20.34
C GLY A 20 -6.52 -3.31 -19.57
N LEU A 21 -6.96 -2.88 -18.39
CA LEU A 21 -6.22 -2.00 -17.49
C LEU A 21 -5.89 -2.74 -16.20
N SER A 22 -4.65 -2.57 -15.73
CA SER A 22 -4.15 -3.16 -14.48
C SER A 22 -3.69 -2.05 -13.53
N GLY A 23 -4.12 -2.09 -12.27
CA GLY A 23 -3.76 -1.11 -11.24
C GLY A 23 -3.32 -1.76 -9.93
N LEU A 24 -2.26 -1.24 -9.32
CA LEU A 24 -1.71 -1.75 -8.05
C LEU A 24 -2.01 -0.84 -6.86
N ILE A 25 -2.04 0.47 -7.08
CA ILE A 25 -2.18 1.48 -6.03
C ILE A 25 -3.44 2.33 -6.26
N THR A 26 -3.94 3.01 -5.22
CA THR A 26 -5.21 3.75 -5.32
C THR A 26 -5.19 4.85 -6.38
N PRO A 27 -4.09 5.57 -6.67
CA PRO A 27 -4.03 6.50 -7.80
C PRO A 27 -4.27 5.87 -9.17
N SER A 28 -4.07 4.54 -9.31
CA SER A 28 -4.35 3.84 -10.58
C SER A 28 -5.85 3.83 -10.92
N LEU A 29 -6.72 3.99 -9.92
CA LEU A 29 -8.17 4.01 -10.12
C LEU A 29 -8.61 5.28 -10.88
N ASP A 30 -8.01 6.42 -10.59
CA ASP A 30 -8.28 7.68 -11.30
C ASP A 30 -7.80 7.60 -12.75
N GLU A 31 -6.65 6.98 -13.00
CA GLU A 31 -6.14 6.73 -14.36
C GLU A 31 -7.11 5.83 -15.16
N MET A 32 -7.71 4.81 -14.53
CA MET A 32 -8.71 3.97 -15.19
C MET A 32 -9.99 4.76 -15.54
N ILE A 33 -10.43 5.66 -14.66
CA ILE A 33 -11.56 6.56 -14.95
C ILE A 33 -11.19 7.49 -16.10
N HIS A 34 -9.97 8.04 -16.11
CA HIS A 34 -9.48 8.90 -17.18
C HIS A 34 -9.47 8.17 -18.53
N VAL A 35 -8.94 6.94 -18.59
CA VAL A 35 -8.95 6.11 -19.80
C VAL A 35 -10.39 5.84 -20.28
N ALA A 36 -11.32 5.51 -19.39
CA ALA A 36 -12.72 5.28 -19.75
C ALA A 36 -13.36 6.54 -20.40
N LYS A 37 -13.17 7.72 -19.78
CA LYS A 37 -13.64 9.00 -20.33
C LYS A 37 -13.02 9.31 -21.69
N GLU A 38 -11.74 9.03 -21.85
CA GLU A 38 -11.00 9.33 -23.08
C GLU A 38 -11.38 8.36 -24.21
N MET A 39 -11.63 7.09 -23.88
CA MET A 39 -12.20 6.12 -24.83
C MET A 39 -13.57 6.58 -25.34
N GLU A 40 -14.45 7.06 -24.45
CA GLU A 40 -15.74 7.63 -24.85
C GLU A 40 -15.54 8.86 -25.74
N ARG A 41 -14.73 9.82 -25.30
CA ARG A 41 -14.45 11.06 -26.03
C ARG A 41 -13.90 10.82 -27.44
N GLN A 42 -13.06 9.80 -27.60
CA GLN A 42 -12.43 9.45 -28.87
C GLN A 42 -13.24 8.44 -29.70
N GLY A 43 -14.43 8.03 -29.25
CA GLY A 43 -15.28 7.07 -29.96
C GLY A 43 -14.65 5.69 -30.10
N VAL A 44 -13.79 5.28 -29.18
CA VAL A 44 -13.31 3.90 -29.09
C VAL A 44 -14.49 3.07 -28.55
N LYS A 45 -14.90 2.02 -29.26
CA LYS A 45 -16.11 1.25 -28.93
C LYS A 45 -15.85 -0.23 -28.66
N VAL A 46 -14.76 -0.53 -27.94
CA VAL A 46 -14.39 -1.90 -27.55
C VAL A 46 -14.58 -2.10 -26.05
N PRO A 47 -14.89 -3.31 -25.57
CA PRO A 47 -14.97 -3.59 -24.13
C PRO A 47 -13.71 -3.19 -23.38
N LEU A 48 -13.90 -2.70 -22.15
CA LEU A 48 -12.87 -2.29 -21.22
C LEU A 48 -12.83 -3.27 -20.04
N LEU A 49 -11.72 -3.97 -19.82
CA LEU A 49 -11.52 -4.82 -18.66
C LEU A 49 -10.74 -4.08 -17.58
N ILE A 50 -11.25 -4.12 -16.35
CA ILE A 50 -10.65 -3.49 -15.18
C ILE A 50 -10.19 -4.59 -14.22
N GLY A 51 -8.91 -4.61 -13.88
CA GLY A 51 -8.36 -5.55 -12.90
C GLY A 51 -7.15 -5.00 -12.16
N GLY A 52 -6.69 -5.75 -11.16
CA GLY A 52 -5.56 -5.36 -10.31
C GLY A 52 -5.91 -5.35 -8.82
N ALA A 53 -4.91 -5.03 -7.99
CA ALA A 53 -5.04 -5.16 -6.54
C ALA A 53 -6.02 -4.14 -5.93
N THR A 54 -6.10 -2.94 -6.49
CA THR A 54 -6.95 -1.86 -5.97
C THR A 54 -8.33 -1.79 -6.62
N THR A 55 -8.56 -2.58 -7.67
CA THR A 55 -9.85 -2.57 -8.37
C THR A 55 -10.88 -3.40 -7.63
N SER A 56 -12.16 -3.04 -7.79
CA SER A 56 -13.28 -3.83 -7.28
C SER A 56 -14.49 -3.73 -8.18
N ARG A 57 -15.42 -4.68 -8.06
CA ARG A 57 -16.72 -4.63 -8.73
C ARG A 57 -17.45 -3.34 -8.40
N THR A 58 -17.57 -3.02 -7.11
CA THR A 58 -18.24 -1.79 -6.63
C THR A 58 -17.60 -0.52 -7.18
N HIS A 59 -16.27 -0.38 -7.14
CA HIS A 59 -15.62 0.81 -7.70
C HIS A 59 -15.85 0.93 -9.21
N THR A 60 -15.76 -0.18 -9.93
CA THR A 60 -15.98 -0.20 -11.39
C THR A 60 -17.41 0.20 -11.73
N ALA A 61 -18.39 -0.35 -11.03
CA ALA A 61 -19.81 -0.02 -11.20
C ALA A 61 -20.13 1.45 -10.88
N VAL A 62 -19.56 1.99 -9.80
CA VAL A 62 -19.89 3.34 -9.29
C VAL A 62 -19.12 4.45 -10.01
N LYS A 63 -17.87 4.22 -10.41
CA LYS A 63 -16.97 5.30 -10.88
C LYS A 63 -16.47 5.14 -12.32
N ILE A 64 -16.29 3.92 -12.83
CA ILE A 64 -15.68 3.69 -14.15
C ILE A 64 -16.76 3.47 -15.22
N SER A 65 -17.66 2.51 -15.01
CA SER A 65 -18.73 2.16 -15.95
C SER A 65 -19.59 3.37 -16.38
N PRO A 66 -19.97 4.32 -15.50
CA PRO A 66 -20.73 5.50 -15.91
C PRO A 66 -19.99 6.44 -16.86
N CYS A 67 -18.67 6.31 -17.00
CA CYS A 67 -17.84 7.16 -17.85
C CYS A 67 -17.72 6.64 -19.29
N TYR A 68 -18.27 5.47 -19.61
CA TYR A 68 -18.07 4.80 -20.90
C TYR A 68 -19.32 4.01 -21.32
N THR A 69 -19.76 4.20 -22.56
CA THR A 69 -21.03 3.62 -23.05
C THR A 69 -20.93 2.12 -23.35
N GLU A 70 -19.75 1.66 -23.73
CA GLU A 70 -19.48 0.24 -23.97
C GLU A 70 -19.13 -0.48 -22.65
N PRO A 71 -19.16 -1.83 -22.60
CA PRO A 71 -19.02 -2.54 -21.34
C PRO A 71 -17.65 -2.31 -20.71
N ALA A 72 -17.66 -1.76 -19.49
CA ALA A 72 -16.50 -1.71 -18.60
C ALA A 72 -16.67 -2.75 -17.50
N VAL A 73 -15.93 -3.85 -17.55
CA VAL A 73 -16.15 -5.05 -16.71
C VAL A 73 -14.98 -5.26 -15.77
N HIS A 74 -15.27 -5.34 -14.47
CA HIS A 74 -14.30 -5.76 -13.47
C HIS A 74 -14.04 -7.26 -13.56
N VAL A 75 -12.77 -7.65 -13.60
CA VAL A 75 -12.33 -9.05 -13.62
C VAL A 75 -11.47 -9.35 -12.41
N LEU A 76 -11.88 -10.37 -11.64
CA LEU A 76 -11.25 -10.70 -10.36
C LEU A 76 -9.84 -11.29 -10.51
N ASP A 77 -9.66 -12.20 -11.48
CA ASP A 77 -8.39 -12.91 -11.70
C ASP A 77 -8.26 -13.38 -13.16
N ALA A 78 -7.06 -13.87 -13.51
CA ALA A 78 -6.74 -14.33 -14.86
C ALA A 78 -7.54 -15.57 -15.31
N SER A 79 -8.08 -16.38 -14.39
CA SER A 79 -8.95 -17.51 -14.78
C SER A 79 -10.32 -17.00 -15.22
N LYS A 80 -10.85 -15.99 -14.53
CA LYS A 80 -12.12 -15.35 -14.86
C LYS A 80 -12.03 -14.48 -16.10
N SER A 81 -10.87 -13.92 -16.43
CA SER A 81 -10.70 -13.11 -17.65
C SER A 81 -10.97 -13.92 -18.92
N VAL A 82 -10.63 -15.21 -18.95
CA VAL A 82 -10.89 -16.08 -20.11
C VAL A 82 -12.38 -16.18 -20.39
N VAL A 83 -13.19 -16.41 -19.34
CA VAL A 83 -14.64 -16.53 -19.45
C VAL A 83 -15.25 -15.21 -19.90
N VAL A 84 -14.87 -14.09 -19.25
CA VAL A 84 -15.37 -12.76 -19.59
C VAL A 84 -15.03 -12.37 -21.02
N VAL A 85 -13.79 -12.58 -21.46
CA VAL A 85 -13.36 -12.29 -22.84
C VAL A 85 -14.14 -13.15 -23.83
N SER A 86 -14.34 -14.44 -23.54
CA SER A 86 -15.12 -15.32 -24.40
C SER A 86 -16.55 -14.82 -24.57
N SER A 87 -17.22 -14.44 -23.49
CA SER A 87 -18.60 -13.91 -23.54
C SER A 87 -18.67 -12.58 -24.30
N LEU A 88 -17.69 -11.69 -24.12
CA LEU A 88 -17.66 -10.38 -24.80
C LEU A 88 -17.39 -10.46 -26.31
N LEU A 89 -16.78 -11.56 -26.77
CA LEU A 89 -16.44 -11.76 -28.18
C LEU A 89 -17.41 -12.70 -28.91
N ASP A 90 -18.24 -13.45 -28.19
CA ASP A 90 -19.26 -14.31 -28.79
C ASP A 90 -20.52 -13.52 -29.14
N ALA A 91 -20.80 -13.35 -30.44
CA ALA A 91 -21.96 -12.61 -30.92
C ALA A 91 -23.31 -13.20 -30.46
N ALA A 92 -23.38 -14.47 -30.09
CA ALA A 92 -24.61 -15.11 -29.61
C ALA A 92 -24.91 -14.80 -28.14
N VAL A 93 -23.90 -14.48 -27.34
CA VAL A 93 -24.02 -14.33 -25.87
C VAL A 93 -23.67 -12.91 -25.39
N LYS A 94 -22.97 -12.13 -26.22
CA LYS A 94 -22.47 -10.79 -25.86
C LYS A 94 -23.59 -9.86 -25.36
N GLU A 95 -24.71 -9.80 -26.05
CA GLU A 95 -25.82 -8.89 -25.68
C GLU A 95 -26.41 -9.26 -24.33
N GLU A 96 -26.74 -10.54 -24.12
CA GLU A 96 -27.23 -11.07 -22.83
C GLU A 96 -26.23 -10.82 -21.69
N PHE A 97 -24.95 -11.12 -21.91
CA PHE A 97 -23.91 -10.88 -20.91
C PHE A 97 -23.75 -9.38 -20.57
N MET A 98 -23.91 -8.50 -21.55
CA MET A 98 -23.84 -7.05 -21.32
C MET A 98 -25.03 -6.55 -20.50
N GLU A 99 -26.23 -7.04 -20.77
CA GLU A 99 -27.43 -6.73 -19.98
C GLU A 99 -27.26 -7.19 -18.54
N GLU A 100 -26.81 -8.44 -18.31
CA GLU A 100 -26.54 -8.97 -16.96
C GLU A 100 -25.55 -8.10 -16.16
N VAL A 101 -24.44 -7.69 -16.79
CA VAL A 101 -23.44 -6.84 -16.13
C VAL A 101 -23.99 -5.44 -15.83
N GLN A 102 -24.82 -4.88 -16.72
CA GLN A 102 -25.43 -3.57 -16.50
C GLN A 102 -26.43 -3.60 -15.35
N GLU A 103 -27.29 -4.62 -15.28
CA GLU A 103 -28.24 -4.82 -14.18
C GLU A 103 -27.50 -4.96 -12.85
N GLU A 104 -26.50 -5.83 -12.79
CA GLU A 104 -25.66 -6.00 -11.60
C GLU A 104 -25.02 -4.68 -11.15
N TYR A 105 -24.52 -3.88 -12.09
CA TYR A 105 -23.81 -2.64 -11.76
C TYR A 105 -24.77 -1.53 -11.33
N GLU A 106 -26.01 -1.53 -11.82
CA GLU A 106 -27.04 -0.64 -11.32
C GLU A 106 -27.41 -1.00 -9.88
N GLU A 107 -27.67 -2.28 -9.58
CA GLU A 107 -27.93 -2.73 -8.20
C GLU A 107 -26.78 -2.35 -7.25
N LEU A 108 -25.53 -2.63 -7.64
CA LEU A 108 -24.35 -2.26 -6.84
C LEU A 108 -24.22 -0.74 -6.63
N ARG A 109 -24.63 0.07 -7.60
CA ARG A 109 -24.65 1.53 -7.48
C ARG A 109 -25.71 1.97 -6.47
N GLU A 110 -26.93 1.46 -6.60
CA GLU A 110 -28.04 1.77 -5.68
C GLU A 110 -27.67 1.40 -4.24
N ASP A 111 -27.22 0.17 -4.00
CA ASP A 111 -26.76 -0.31 -2.70
C ASP A 111 -25.64 0.57 -2.11
N HIS A 112 -24.68 0.96 -2.96
CA HIS A 112 -23.59 1.84 -2.53
C HIS A 112 -24.13 3.20 -2.07
N TYR A 113 -24.98 3.85 -2.86
CA TYR A 113 -25.54 5.16 -2.51
C TYR A 113 -26.49 5.09 -1.31
N GLU A 114 -27.23 4.00 -1.13
CA GLU A 114 -28.03 3.77 0.08
C GLU A 114 -27.15 3.58 1.32
N SER A 115 -26.06 2.83 1.21
CA SER A 115 -25.12 2.63 2.33
C SER A 115 -24.49 3.93 2.83
N LEU A 116 -24.35 4.94 1.95
CA LEU A 116 -23.87 6.27 2.31
C LEU A 116 -24.90 7.08 3.10
N LYS A 117 -26.20 6.90 2.84
CA LYS A 117 -27.29 7.63 3.53
C LYS A 117 -27.45 7.23 4.99
N GLY A 118 -27.02 6.02 5.37
CA GLY A 118 -27.15 5.49 6.73
C GLY A 118 -25.99 5.80 7.69
N ARG A 119 -24.88 6.35 7.18
CA ARG A 119 -23.69 6.63 8.00
C ARG A 119 -23.63 8.09 8.42
N THR A 120 -23.61 8.32 9.73
CA THR A 120 -23.32 9.61 10.33
C THR A 120 -21.82 9.80 10.50
N TYR A 121 -21.36 11.04 10.30
CA TYR A 121 -19.96 11.43 10.45
C TYR A 121 -19.86 12.54 11.48
N LEU A 122 -18.89 12.42 12.39
CA LEU A 122 -18.53 13.51 13.28
C LEU A 122 -17.84 14.63 12.50
N SER A 123 -18.07 15.88 12.91
CA SER A 123 -17.18 16.96 12.50
C SER A 123 -15.77 16.69 12.99
N LEU A 124 -14.77 17.19 12.26
CA LEU A 124 -13.36 17.03 12.59
C LEU A 124 -13.05 17.46 14.03
N ALA A 125 -13.61 18.60 14.47
CA ALA A 125 -13.46 19.08 15.85
C ALA A 125 -13.96 18.06 16.88
N LYS A 126 -15.15 17.46 16.67
CA LYS A 126 -15.70 16.43 17.56
C LYS A 126 -14.90 15.13 17.53
N ALA A 127 -14.36 14.76 16.36
CA ALA A 127 -13.47 13.59 16.24
C ALA A 127 -12.17 13.82 17.03
N ARG A 128 -11.59 15.02 16.98
CA ARG A 128 -10.40 15.41 17.76
C ARG A 128 -10.65 15.45 19.26
N GLU A 129 -11.82 15.92 19.70
CA GLU A 129 -12.22 15.84 21.12
C GLU A 129 -12.30 14.40 21.64
N LYS A 130 -12.54 13.43 20.75
CA LYS A 130 -12.60 12.00 21.04
C LYS A 130 -11.34 11.25 20.57
N ALA A 131 -10.20 11.93 20.45
CA ALA A 131 -8.92 11.30 20.14
C ALA A 131 -8.51 10.26 21.19
N LYS A 132 -7.57 9.37 20.84
CA LYS A 132 -7.04 8.40 21.81
C LYS A 132 -6.25 9.14 22.89
N VAL A 133 -6.75 9.12 24.12
CA VAL A 133 -6.08 9.74 25.26
C VAL A 133 -5.05 8.78 25.83
N THR A 134 -3.80 9.25 25.94
CA THR A 134 -2.69 8.52 26.55
C THR A 134 -2.08 9.41 27.63
N ASP A 135 -1.91 8.89 28.85
CA ASP A 135 -1.14 9.59 29.89
C ASP A 135 0.35 9.39 29.65
N TRP A 136 0.92 10.28 28.85
CA TRP A 136 2.34 10.27 28.47
C TRP A 136 3.30 10.41 29.65
N SER A 137 2.85 11.01 30.76
CA SER A 137 3.67 11.19 31.96
C SER A 137 3.76 9.93 32.82
N ALA A 138 2.70 9.10 32.80
CA ALA A 138 2.63 7.84 33.52
C ALA A 138 2.92 6.60 32.65
N MET A 139 3.07 6.77 31.33
CA MET A 139 3.32 5.68 30.39
C MET A 139 4.61 4.92 30.76
N THR A 140 4.47 3.61 30.97
CA THR A 140 5.58 2.70 31.25
C THR A 140 5.61 1.57 30.21
N PRO A 141 6.72 1.39 29.47
CA PRO A 141 7.92 2.23 29.47
C PRO A 141 7.65 3.61 28.85
N SER A 142 8.40 4.63 29.27
CA SER A 142 8.40 5.93 28.60
C SER A 142 8.98 5.82 27.18
N PRO A 143 8.69 6.77 26.27
CA PRO A 143 9.25 6.75 24.92
C PRO A 143 10.78 6.63 24.95
N LYS A 144 11.29 5.60 24.28
CA LYS A 144 12.74 5.32 24.27
C LYS A 144 13.43 6.14 23.19
N ALA A 145 14.53 6.78 23.57
CA ALA A 145 15.43 7.41 22.61
C ALA A 145 16.18 6.36 21.77
N PRO A 146 16.19 6.50 20.43
CA PRO A 146 17.03 5.69 19.55
C PRO A 146 18.52 5.77 19.88
N THR A 147 19.28 4.76 19.44
CA THR A 147 20.75 4.73 19.56
C THR A 147 21.46 5.70 18.61
N PHE A 148 20.76 6.18 17.57
CA PHE A 148 21.22 7.24 16.67
C PHE A 148 20.03 8.05 16.15
N LEU A 149 20.31 9.29 15.75
CA LEU A 149 19.36 10.16 15.04
C LEU A 149 19.89 10.48 13.64
N GLY A 150 18.98 10.74 12.71
CA GLY A 150 19.27 10.95 11.29
C GLY A 150 19.13 9.67 10.47
N THR A 151 19.76 9.64 9.30
CA THR A 151 19.65 8.53 8.35
C THR A 151 20.85 7.58 8.39
N ARG A 152 20.57 6.30 8.12
CA ARG A 152 21.56 5.27 7.87
C ARG A 152 21.17 4.53 6.59
N ALA A 153 21.97 4.68 5.55
CA ALA A 153 21.84 3.94 4.30
C ALA A 153 22.67 2.65 4.36
N ILE A 154 22.13 1.58 3.77
CA ILE A 154 22.75 0.27 3.64
C ILE A 154 22.71 -0.08 2.15
N PRO A 155 23.77 0.23 1.40
CA PRO A 155 23.77 0.12 -0.07
C PRO A 155 23.85 -1.32 -0.58
N ASP A 156 24.20 -2.28 0.28
CA ASP A 156 24.30 -3.70 -0.06
C ASP A 156 23.89 -4.54 1.16
N VAL A 157 22.62 -4.97 1.18
CA VAL A 157 22.11 -5.83 2.24
C VAL A 157 22.35 -7.28 1.86
N ASP A 158 22.90 -8.06 2.79
CA ASP A 158 23.07 -9.50 2.64
C ASP A 158 21.71 -10.21 2.56
N LEU A 159 21.25 -10.45 1.33
CA LEU A 159 19.98 -11.10 1.05
C LEU A 159 19.89 -12.52 1.62
N ARG A 160 21.00 -13.20 1.92
CA ARG A 160 20.96 -14.53 2.55
C ARG A 160 20.37 -14.46 3.96
N LYS A 161 20.62 -13.37 4.69
CA LYS A 161 19.99 -13.12 6.01
C LYS A 161 18.51 -12.77 5.87
N VAL A 162 18.15 -12.11 4.77
CA VAL A 162 16.78 -11.68 4.48
C VAL A 162 15.87 -12.89 4.19
N MET A 163 16.40 -13.94 3.56
CA MET A 163 15.62 -15.13 3.17
C MET A 163 14.88 -15.79 4.33
N GLU A 164 15.42 -15.73 5.55
CA GLU A 164 14.79 -16.30 6.74
C GLU A 164 13.44 -15.63 7.07
N TYR A 165 13.22 -14.39 6.60
CA TYR A 165 12.05 -13.57 6.91
C TYR A 165 10.98 -13.60 5.80
N ILE A 166 11.16 -14.43 4.76
CA ILE A 166 10.20 -14.52 3.65
C ILE A 166 8.86 -15.11 4.14
N ASP A 167 7.78 -14.35 3.96
CA ASP A 167 6.43 -14.91 3.91
C ASP A 167 6.15 -15.50 2.53
N TRP A 168 6.12 -16.84 2.47
CA TRP A 168 5.84 -17.60 1.25
C TRP A 168 4.35 -17.66 0.91
N ASN A 169 3.43 -17.25 1.80
CA ASN A 169 2.00 -17.32 1.50
C ASN A 169 1.61 -16.47 0.29
N PRO A 170 2.01 -15.18 0.18
CA PRO A 170 1.67 -14.41 -1.00
C PRO A 170 2.40 -14.89 -2.25
N PHE A 171 3.57 -15.53 -2.13
CA PHE A 171 4.22 -16.19 -3.27
C PHE A 171 3.31 -17.27 -3.88
N PHE A 172 2.76 -18.19 -3.08
CA PHE A 172 1.83 -19.19 -3.60
C PHE A 172 0.52 -18.58 -4.12
N GLN A 173 0.05 -17.49 -3.50
CA GLN A 173 -1.13 -16.76 -3.99
C GLN A 173 -0.90 -16.14 -5.37
N THR A 174 0.29 -15.57 -5.63
CA THR A 174 0.69 -15.05 -6.95
C THR A 174 0.59 -16.14 -8.02
N TRP A 175 0.98 -17.37 -7.69
CA TRP A 175 0.87 -18.55 -8.56
C TRP A 175 -0.51 -19.22 -8.53
N GLN A 176 -1.51 -18.63 -7.86
CA GLN A 176 -2.86 -19.17 -7.65
C GLN A 176 -2.89 -20.59 -7.06
N LEU A 177 -1.83 -21.01 -6.36
CA LEU A 177 -1.80 -22.26 -5.63
C LEU A 177 -2.44 -22.05 -4.25
N ARG A 178 -3.75 -22.34 -4.17
CA ARG A 178 -4.53 -22.27 -2.94
C ARG A 178 -4.82 -23.68 -2.43
N GLY A 179 -4.47 -23.96 -1.18
CA GLY A 179 -4.85 -25.21 -0.53
C GLY A 179 -6.37 -25.38 -0.44
N ARG A 180 -6.82 -26.63 -0.27
CA ARG A 180 -8.24 -27.00 -0.08
C ARG A 180 -8.89 -26.22 1.07
N TYR A 181 -8.10 -25.89 2.08
CA TYR A 181 -8.48 -24.93 3.12
C TYR A 181 -7.70 -23.64 2.86
N PRO A 182 -8.37 -22.52 2.55
CA PRO A 182 -7.70 -21.26 2.22
C PRO A 182 -6.80 -20.73 3.35
N ASN A 183 -7.03 -21.17 4.59
CA ASN A 183 -6.22 -20.82 5.77
C ASN A 183 -4.99 -21.72 5.97
N ARG A 184 -4.77 -22.73 5.11
CA ARG A 184 -3.63 -23.65 5.23
C ARG A 184 -2.44 -23.08 4.46
N GLY A 185 -1.74 -22.15 5.12
CA GLY A 185 -0.55 -21.50 4.58
C GLY A 185 0.71 -22.38 4.58
N PHE A 186 1.82 -21.80 4.12
CA PHE A 186 3.16 -22.38 4.19
C PHE A 186 3.57 -22.69 5.65
N PRO A 187 4.29 -23.79 5.92
CA PRO A 187 4.66 -24.87 4.99
C PRO A 187 3.57 -25.95 4.84
N LYS A 188 2.41 -25.80 5.51
CA LYS A 188 1.33 -26.82 5.52
C LYS A 188 0.70 -27.03 4.15
N ILE A 189 0.82 -26.07 3.22
CA ILE A 189 0.36 -26.20 1.83
C ILE A 189 1.00 -27.38 1.09
N PHE A 190 2.23 -27.79 1.44
CA PHE A 190 2.90 -28.96 0.84
C PHE A 190 2.20 -30.29 1.14
N GLN A 191 1.38 -30.32 2.19
CA GLN A 191 0.60 -31.49 2.59
C GLN A 191 -0.85 -31.41 2.09
N ASP A 192 -1.15 -30.50 1.18
CA ASP A 192 -2.46 -30.43 0.54
C ASP A 192 -2.61 -31.52 -0.51
N GLU A 193 -3.73 -32.25 -0.46
CA GLU A 193 -4.00 -33.39 -1.36
C GLU A 193 -4.11 -32.99 -2.84
N ARG A 194 -4.49 -31.73 -3.13
CA ARG A 194 -4.73 -31.26 -4.51
C ARG A 194 -3.53 -30.52 -5.08
N VAL A 195 -2.95 -29.61 -4.29
CA VAL A 195 -1.91 -28.68 -4.78
C VAL A 195 -0.54 -28.90 -4.14
N GLY A 196 -0.42 -29.79 -3.15
CA GLY A 196 0.79 -29.90 -2.33
C GLY A 196 2.04 -30.29 -3.11
N GLN A 197 1.91 -31.20 -4.08
CA GLN A 197 3.03 -31.62 -4.94
C GLN A 197 3.53 -30.47 -5.82
N GLU A 198 2.63 -29.75 -6.49
CA GLU A 198 3.00 -28.59 -7.32
C GLU A 198 3.52 -27.42 -6.48
N ALA A 199 2.94 -27.18 -5.29
CA ALA A 199 3.45 -26.18 -4.36
C ALA A 199 4.89 -26.50 -3.90
N LYS A 200 5.18 -27.78 -3.62
CA LYS A 200 6.53 -28.21 -3.23
C LYS A 200 7.52 -28.06 -4.37
N LYS A 201 7.14 -28.47 -5.59
CA LYS A 201 7.94 -28.31 -6.80
C LYS A 201 8.26 -26.84 -7.08
N LEU A 202 7.23 -25.98 -7.09
CA LEU A 202 7.36 -24.55 -7.30
C LEU A 202 8.30 -23.91 -6.26
N TYR A 203 8.17 -24.30 -4.99
CA TYR A 203 9.06 -23.83 -3.93
C TYR A 203 10.51 -24.25 -4.15
N ASP A 204 10.74 -25.51 -4.54
CA ASP A 204 12.10 -26.00 -4.77
C ASP A 204 12.77 -25.30 -5.95
N GLU A 205 12.03 -25.08 -7.04
CA GLU A 205 12.49 -24.29 -8.19
C GLU A 205 12.75 -22.82 -7.81
N ALA A 206 11.90 -22.23 -6.96
CA ALA A 206 12.08 -20.88 -6.45
C ALA A 206 13.36 -20.76 -5.60
N MET A 207 13.64 -21.76 -4.75
CA MET A 207 14.85 -21.82 -3.93
C MET A 207 16.11 -21.99 -4.78
N GLU A 208 16.06 -22.83 -5.83
CA GLU A 208 17.16 -22.97 -6.79
C GLU A 208 17.45 -21.64 -7.51
N LYS A 209 16.40 -20.97 -7.98
CA LYS A 209 16.53 -19.65 -8.63
C LYS A 209 17.04 -18.58 -7.69
N LEU A 210 16.58 -18.54 -6.44
CA LEU A 210 17.15 -17.63 -5.43
C LEU A 210 18.64 -17.85 -5.26
N GLU A 211 19.09 -19.09 -5.10
CA GLU A 211 20.52 -19.41 -4.96
C GLU A 211 21.32 -18.99 -6.20
N GLU A 212 20.79 -19.23 -7.40
CA GLU A 212 21.38 -18.77 -8.67
C GLU A 212 21.55 -17.24 -8.68
N TYR A 213 20.50 -16.50 -8.31
CA TYR A 213 20.51 -15.04 -8.30
C TYR A 213 21.46 -14.46 -7.27
N LEU A 214 21.52 -15.07 -6.08
CA LEU A 214 22.36 -14.64 -4.97
C LEU A 214 23.84 -14.92 -5.25
N SER A 215 24.18 -16.15 -5.67
CA SER A 215 25.56 -16.52 -5.99
C SER A 215 26.09 -15.79 -7.22
N GLY A 216 25.22 -15.44 -8.17
CA GLY A 216 25.57 -14.64 -9.34
C GLY A 216 25.57 -13.12 -9.11
N GLY A 217 25.18 -12.64 -7.93
CA GLY A 217 25.02 -11.20 -7.67
C GLY A 217 24.02 -10.51 -8.59
N LYS A 218 23.02 -11.25 -9.10
CA LYS A 218 22.04 -10.78 -10.08
C LYS A 218 20.92 -9.95 -9.44
N LEU A 219 20.68 -10.14 -8.14
CA LEU A 219 19.77 -9.33 -7.34
C LEU A 219 20.58 -8.60 -6.26
N ARG A 220 20.28 -7.31 -6.07
CA ARG A 220 20.92 -6.48 -5.04
C ARG A 220 19.86 -5.79 -4.20
N ALA A 221 20.01 -5.83 -2.88
CA ALA A 221 19.15 -5.11 -1.96
C ALA A 221 19.80 -3.84 -1.42
N THR A 222 18.99 -2.80 -1.32
CA THR A 222 19.34 -1.55 -0.62
C THR A 222 18.33 -1.26 0.47
N ALA A 223 18.76 -0.58 1.52
CA ALA A 223 17.88 -0.11 2.57
C ALA A 223 18.31 1.26 3.08
N LEU A 224 17.36 2.01 3.62
CA LEU A 224 17.59 3.21 4.41
C LEU A 224 16.67 3.16 5.63
N VAL A 225 17.22 3.54 6.78
CA VAL A 225 16.45 3.84 8.00
C VAL A 225 16.73 5.27 8.41
N GLY A 226 15.68 6.02 8.77
CA GLY A 226 15.76 7.29 9.46
C GLY A 226 15.13 7.18 10.84
N LEU A 227 15.76 7.73 11.87
CA LEU A 227 15.21 7.85 13.23
C LEU A 227 15.34 9.31 13.66
N TYR A 228 14.24 9.92 14.10
CA TYR A 228 14.20 11.35 14.37
C TYR A 228 13.51 11.67 15.68
N GLU A 229 13.92 12.77 16.30
CA GLU A 229 13.11 13.42 17.32
C GLU A 229 11.79 13.88 16.69
N ALA A 230 10.68 13.52 17.33
CA ALA A 230 9.36 13.84 16.83
C ALA A 230 8.37 14.12 17.97
N ASN A 231 7.37 14.93 17.70
CA ASN A 231 6.21 15.08 18.58
C ASN A 231 4.95 15.36 17.77
N ALA A 232 3.82 14.94 18.31
CA ALA A 232 2.54 15.25 17.70
C ALA A 232 2.15 16.72 17.93
N LEU A 233 1.55 17.32 16.90
CA LEU A 233 0.80 18.56 16.98
C LEU A 233 -0.57 18.30 16.38
N GLU A 234 -1.57 18.12 17.23
CA GLU A 234 -2.92 17.73 16.83
C GLU A 234 -2.92 16.43 16.00
N ASP A 235 -3.26 16.49 14.71
CA ASP A 235 -3.33 15.34 13.83
C ASP A 235 -2.00 15.03 13.13
N ASP A 236 -0.96 15.86 13.31
CA ASP A 236 0.32 15.74 12.60
C ASP A 236 1.48 15.36 13.51
N ILE A 237 2.56 14.90 12.90
CA ILE A 237 3.81 14.56 13.58
C ILE A 237 4.92 15.46 13.03
N GLN A 238 5.43 16.35 13.88
CA GLN A 238 6.53 17.24 13.55
C GLN A 238 7.87 16.54 13.79
N ILE A 239 8.74 16.60 12.79
CA ILE A 239 10.12 16.10 12.83
C ILE A 239 11.07 17.26 13.10
N TYR A 240 11.97 17.09 14.06
CA TYR A 240 12.90 18.15 14.46
C TYR A 240 14.29 17.95 13.87
N ASP A 241 14.93 19.05 13.49
CA ASP A 241 16.35 19.08 13.14
C ASP A 241 17.19 19.02 14.44
N PRO A 242 18.07 18.01 14.59
CA PRO A 242 18.96 17.92 15.74
C PRO A 242 20.07 18.99 15.73
N ASP A 243 20.45 19.50 14.56
CA ASP A 243 21.54 20.48 14.40
C ASP A 243 21.06 21.91 14.64
N GLN A 244 19.74 22.14 14.61
CA GLN A 244 19.16 23.45 14.83
C GLN A 244 18.93 23.73 16.31
N SER A 245 19.56 24.79 16.82
CA SER A 245 19.34 25.31 18.17
C SER A 245 18.20 26.33 18.21
N GLY A 246 17.45 26.38 19.31
CA GLY A 246 16.39 27.38 19.52
C GLY A 246 15.07 26.78 20.01
N PRO A 247 13.98 27.58 20.07
CA PRO A 247 12.66 27.08 20.42
C PRO A 247 12.22 25.94 19.49
N ARG A 248 11.49 24.95 20.03
CA ARG A 248 11.06 23.74 19.29
C ARG A 248 10.37 24.07 17.95
N ALA A 249 9.54 25.11 17.91
CA ALA A 249 8.88 25.56 16.68
C ALA A 249 9.86 25.96 15.56
N SER A 250 11.03 26.52 15.91
CA SER A 250 12.05 26.90 14.92
C SER A 250 12.84 25.70 14.39
N ARG A 251 12.79 24.55 15.08
CA ARG A 251 13.53 23.33 14.75
C ARG A 251 12.75 22.38 13.83
N VAL A 252 11.51 22.69 13.47
CA VAL A 252 10.68 21.80 12.63
C VAL A 252 11.30 21.70 11.25
N LYS A 253 11.78 20.51 10.90
CA LYS A 253 12.41 20.19 9.63
C LYS A 253 11.42 19.68 8.59
N SER A 254 10.46 18.88 9.05
CA SER A 254 9.44 18.24 8.21
C SER A 254 8.23 17.90 9.06
N THR A 255 7.10 17.64 8.41
CA THR A 255 5.85 17.21 9.06
C THR A 255 5.28 16.02 8.30
N PHE A 256 4.94 14.96 9.04
CA PHE A 256 4.10 13.89 8.52
C PHE A 256 2.66 14.18 8.93
N TYR A 257 1.78 14.25 7.94
CA TYR A 257 0.41 14.68 8.14
C TYR A 257 -0.49 13.49 8.44
N GLY A 258 -1.35 13.60 9.44
CA GLY A 258 -2.30 12.54 9.80
C GLY A 258 -3.74 12.82 9.34
N LEU A 259 -4.45 11.73 9.09
CA LEU A 259 -5.91 11.70 8.90
C LEU A 259 -6.56 10.95 10.06
N ARG A 260 -7.67 11.49 10.55
CA ARG A 260 -8.42 11.00 11.71
C ARG A 260 -9.74 10.37 11.28
N GLN A 261 -10.11 9.26 11.91
CA GLN A 261 -11.44 8.65 11.74
C GLN A 261 -12.57 9.67 11.96
N GLN A 262 -13.60 9.67 11.12
CA GLN A 262 -14.79 10.53 11.29
C GLN A 262 -16.13 9.77 11.31
N ALA A 263 -16.19 8.52 10.84
CA ALA A 263 -17.43 7.75 10.85
C ALA A 263 -17.88 7.47 12.29
N GLU A 264 -19.14 7.79 12.62
CA GLU A 264 -19.69 7.51 13.94
C GLU A 264 -19.66 6.01 14.23
N LYS A 265 -19.14 5.67 15.40
CA LYS A 265 -19.11 4.28 15.90
C LYS A 265 -20.45 3.94 16.54
N GLU A 266 -20.90 2.70 16.38
CA GLU A 266 -22.22 2.25 16.86
C GLU A 266 -22.47 2.64 18.33
N SER A 267 -23.68 3.15 18.59
CA SER A 267 -24.13 3.69 19.87
C SER A 267 -24.17 2.61 20.95
N GLY A 268 -23.03 2.41 21.60
CA GLY A 268 -22.82 1.43 22.66
C GLY A 268 -21.39 1.46 23.21
N SER A 269 -20.43 1.95 22.42
CA SER A 269 -19.07 2.22 22.88
C SER A 269 -18.87 3.71 23.11
N THR A 270 -19.31 4.21 24.27
CA THR A 270 -19.06 5.60 24.70
C THR A 270 -17.57 5.94 24.83
N ASP A 271 -16.71 4.92 24.83
CA ASP A 271 -15.25 5.01 25.01
C ASP A 271 -14.45 4.81 23.71
N ALA A 272 -15.12 4.66 22.55
CA ALA A 272 -14.39 4.41 21.31
C ALA A 272 -13.68 5.67 20.79
N ALA A 273 -12.34 5.67 20.90
CA ALA A 273 -11.49 6.73 20.38
C ALA A 273 -11.52 6.80 18.84
N TYR A 274 -11.43 8.01 18.28
CA TYR A 274 -11.35 8.26 16.84
C TYR A 274 -9.88 8.41 16.47
N LEU A 275 -9.30 7.33 15.93
CA LEU A 275 -7.85 7.20 15.82
C LEU A 275 -7.26 8.10 14.73
N CYS A 276 -6.08 8.65 15.02
CA CYS A 276 -5.12 9.21 14.08
C CYS A 276 -3.74 8.61 14.41
N LEU A 277 -2.85 8.47 13.42
CA LEU A 277 -1.49 7.97 13.68
C LEU A 277 -0.71 8.89 14.65
N SER A 278 -0.98 10.20 14.63
CA SER A 278 -0.36 11.16 15.55
C SER A 278 -0.65 10.86 17.02
N ASP A 279 -1.77 10.17 17.33
CA ASP A 279 -2.14 9.81 18.70
C ASP A 279 -1.14 8.83 19.34
N PHE A 280 -0.29 8.19 18.54
CA PHE A 280 0.75 7.26 19.00
C PHE A 280 2.13 7.92 19.20
N VAL A 281 2.22 9.24 19.07
CA VAL A 281 3.44 10.02 19.31
C VAL A 281 3.17 11.09 20.37
N ALA A 282 4.07 11.28 21.33
CA ALA A 282 3.82 12.21 22.44
C ALA A 282 3.54 13.61 21.91
N PRO A 283 2.44 14.27 22.33
CA PRO A 283 2.10 15.59 21.87
C PRO A 283 3.07 16.62 22.44
N THR A 284 3.32 17.68 21.69
CA THR A 284 4.21 18.78 22.11
C THR A 284 3.83 19.36 23.48
N SER A 285 2.54 19.39 23.82
CA SER A 285 1.99 19.85 25.09
C SER A 285 2.31 18.96 26.29
N SER A 286 2.64 17.68 26.08
CA SER A 286 2.99 16.75 27.16
C SER A 286 4.36 17.02 27.79
N GLY A 287 5.24 17.75 27.09
CA GLY A 287 6.63 17.94 27.50
C GLY A 287 7.52 16.69 27.36
N VAL A 288 6.97 15.54 26.95
CA VAL A 288 7.73 14.31 26.71
C VAL A 288 8.36 14.35 25.32
N GLN A 289 9.66 14.04 25.23
CA GLN A 289 10.33 13.87 23.94
C GLN A 289 10.01 12.47 23.39
N ASP A 290 9.53 12.42 22.16
CA ASP A 290 9.26 11.17 21.45
C ASP A 290 10.02 11.13 20.13
N HIS A 291 9.85 10.05 19.36
CA HIS A 291 10.60 9.78 18.15
C HIS A 291 9.69 9.14 17.10
N LEU A 292 10.05 9.35 15.85
CA LEU A 292 9.45 8.68 14.70
C LEU A 292 10.56 8.09 13.86
N GLY A 293 10.37 6.86 13.40
CA GLY A 293 11.25 6.25 12.42
C GLY A 293 10.64 6.26 11.02
N MET A 294 11.47 6.03 10.02
CA MET A 294 11.03 5.71 8.67
C MET A 294 12.01 4.75 8.02
N PHE A 295 11.56 4.06 6.97
CA PHE A 295 12.42 3.21 6.17
C PHE A 295 12.04 3.22 4.70
N THR A 296 12.99 2.81 3.88
CA THR A 296 12.76 2.39 2.49
C THR A 296 13.72 1.27 2.14
N VAL A 297 13.22 0.25 1.47
CA VAL A 297 13.98 -0.90 1.00
C VAL A 297 13.66 -1.16 -0.47
N GLY A 298 14.63 -1.65 -1.23
CA GLY A 298 14.43 -1.95 -2.65
C GLY A 298 15.34 -3.08 -3.11
N VAL A 299 14.79 -3.97 -3.94
CA VAL A 299 15.50 -5.08 -4.58
C VAL A 299 15.62 -4.81 -6.08
N PHE A 300 16.85 -4.64 -6.55
CA PHE A 300 17.21 -4.30 -7.93
C PHE A 300 17.64 -5.54 -8.72
N GLY A 301 17.55 -5.47 -10.05
CA GLY A 301 17.97 -6.52 -10.98
C GLY A 301 16.83 -7.39 -11.51
N ALA A 302 15.67 -7.38 -10.84
CA ALA A 302 14.56 -8.26 -11.19
C ALA A 302 13.91 -7.93 -12.54
N GLU A 303 13.83 -6.64 -12.88
CA GLU A 303 13.25 -6.20 -14.15
C GLU A 303 14.15 -6.55 -15.34
N GLU A 304 15.45 -6.37 -15.19
CA GLU A 304 16.44 -6.73 -16.22
C GLU A 304 16.46 -8.24 -16.46
N LEU A 305 16.43 -9.04 -15.39
CA LEU A 305 16.34 -10.49 -15.49
C LEU A 305 15.02 -10.93 -16.13
N ALA A 306 13.90 -10.36 -15.69
CA ALA A 306 12.60 -10.68 -16.25
C ALA A 306 12.53 -10.37 -17.74
N LYS A 307 13.03 -9.21 -18.16
CA LYS A 307 13.10 -8.84 -19.57
C LYS A 307 13.93 -9.84 -20.38
N GLY A 308 15.08 -10.28 -19.85
CA GLY A 308 15.89 -11.31 -20.49
C GLY A 308 15.16 -12.65 -20.66
N TYR A 309 14.33 -13.02 -19.69
CA TYR A 309 13.48 -14.22 -19.80
C TYR A 309 12.31 -14.00 -20.79
N GLU A 310 11.68 -12.83 -20.80
CA GLU A 310 10.62 -12.46 -21.76
C GLU A 310 11.14 -12.48 -23.21
N ASP A 311 12.34 -11.92 -23.45
CA ASP A 311 13.01 -11.95 -24.75
C ASP A 311 13.34 -13.39 -25.20
N ALA A 312 13.50 -14.31 -24.25
CA ALA A 312 13.72 -15.74 -24.47
C ALA A 312 12.41 -16.56 -24.49
N LEU A 313 11.24 -15.92 -24.39
CA LEU A 313 9.92 -16.55 -24.31
C LEU A 313 9.75 -17.50 -23.10
N ASP A 314 10.44 -17.20 -21.99
CA ASP A 314 10.34 -17.90 -20.71
C ASP A 314 9.53 -17.08 -19.70
N ASP A 315 8.20 -17.05 -19.90
CA ASP A 315 7.27 -16.35 -19.02
C ASP A 315 7.32 -16.87 -17.57
N TYR A 316 7.61 -18.16 -17.40
CA TYR A 316 7.71 -18.79 -16.09
C TYR A 316 8.82 -18.16 -15.26
N SER A 317 10.04 -18.10 -15.81
CA SER A 317 11.18 -17.50 -15.11
C SER A 317 11.02 -15.98 -14.96
N ALA A 318 10.39 -15.30 -15.91
CA ALA A 318 10.08 -13.87 -15.82
C ALA A 318 9.13 -13.56 -14.65
N ILE A 319 8.07 -14.34 -14.47
CA ILE A 319 7.16 -14.21 -13.33
C ILE A 319 7.86 -14.62 -12.03
N MET A 320 8.64 -15.70 -12.06
CA MET A 320 9.38 -16.22 -10.89
C MET A 320 10.32 -15.16 -10.31
N VAL A 321 11.14 -14.50 -11.14
CA VAL A 321 12.08 -13.49 -10.63
C VAL A 321 11.37 -12.26 -10.06
N LYS A 322 10.27 -11.80 -10.69
CA LYS A 322 9.46 -10.68 -10.16
C LYS A 322 8.84 -11.06 -8.81
N ALA A 323 8.24 -12.25 -8.71
CA ALA A 323 7.63 -12.75 -7.48
C ALA A 323 8.66 -12.91 -6.36
N LEU A 324 9.84 -13.45 -6.65
CA LEU A 324 10.92 -13.61 -5.69
C LEU A 324 11.47 -12.26 -5.22
N ALA A 325 11.67 -11.29 -6.11
CA ALA A 325 12.14 -9.97 -5.74
C ALA A 325 11.16 -9.25 -4.80
N ASP A 326 9.85 -9.36 -5.08
CA ASP A 326 8.80 -8.84 -4.21
C ASP A 326 8.83 -9.50 -2.82
N ARG A 327 8.99 -10.83 -2.75
CA ARG A 327 9.17 -11.55 -1.48
C ARG A 327 10.42 -11.10 -0.71
N LEU A 328 11.53 -10.85 -1.41
CA LEU A 328 12.76 -10.36 -0.79
C LEU A 328 12.60 -8.92 -0.28
N ALA A 329 11.85 -8.05 -0.99
CA ALA A 329 11.59 -6.69 -0.54
C ALA A 329 10.76 -6.66 0.75
N GLU A 330 9.70 -7.47 0.83
CA GLU A 330 8.87 -7.62 2.04
C GLU A 330 9.65 -8.23 3.21
N ALA A 331 10.42 -9.30 2.94
CA ALA A 331 11.28 -9.91 3.93
C ALA A 331 12.35 -8.94 4.45
N LEU A 332 12.87 -8.06 3.58
CA LEU A 332 13.84 -7.04 3.94
C LEU A 332 13.21 -5.97 4.84
N ALA A 333 11.96 -5.58 4.58
CA ALA A 333 11.22 -4.68 5.47
C ALA A 333 11.03 -5.29 6.88
N GLU A 334 10.72 -6.59 6.96
CA GLU A 334 10.61 -7.31 8.24
C GLU A 334 11.96 -7.41 8.96
N TYR A 335 13.01 -7.83 8.25
CA TYR A 335 14.37 -7.93 8.77
C TYR A 335 14.86 -6.58 9.33
N LEU A 336 14.66 -5.50 8.57
CA LEU A 336 15.06 -4.15 8.97
C LEU A 336 14.26 -3.69 10.20
N HIS A 337 12.97 -3.99 10.26
CA HIS A 337 12.14 -3.66 11.41
C HIS A 337 12.64 -4.39 12.67
N VAL A 338 13.01 -5.67 12.58
CA VAL A 338 13.62 -6.41 13.71
C VAL A 338 14.89 -5.70 14.22
N LEU A 339 15.79 -5.28 13.33
CA LEU A 339 17.00 -4.53 13.70
C LEU A 339 16.66 -3.19 14.35
N VAL A 340 15.63 -2.50 13.87
CA VAL A 340 15.15 -1.24 14.47
C VAL A 340 14.65 -1.48 15.88
N ARG A 341 13.78 -2.47 16.10
CA ARG A 341 13.20 -2.74 17.43
C ARG A 341 14.24 -3.16 18.45
N ARG A 342 15.20 -4.01 18.04
CA ARG A 342 16.18 -4.64 18.94
C ARG A 342 17.42 -3.80 19.15
N ASP A 343 17.96 -3.23 18.08
CA ASP A 343 19.31 -2.68 18.07
C ASP A 343 19.33 -1.16 17.88
N TRP A 344 18.64 -0.64 16.86
CA TRP A 344 18.84 0.76 16.44
C TRP A 344 17.93 1.75 17.16
N TRP A 345 16.63 1.48 17.24
CA TRP A 345 15.76 2.18 18.19
C TRP A 345 15.87 1.50 19.55
N GLY A 346 15.89 0.16 19.54
CA GLY A 346 16.25 -0.63 20.70
C GLY A 346 15.20 -0.65 21.80
N TYR A 347 13.92 -0.37 21.51
CA TYR A 347 12.86 -0.41 22.53
C TYR A 347 12.44 -1.82 22.94
N SER A 348 12.92 -2.85 22.24
CA SER A 348 12.70 -4.26 22.58
C SER A 348 13.99 -5.09 22.40
N PRO A 349 15.05 -4.84 23.18
CA PRO A 349 16.37 -5.47 22.98
C PRO A 349 16.35 -6.99 23.22
N ASP A 350 15.50 -7.44 24.15
CA ASP A 350 15.35 -8.85 24.53
C ASP A 350 14.32 -9.60 23.67
N GLU A 351 13.83 -8.99 22.57
CA GLU A 351 12.90 -9.64 21.66
C GLU A 351 13.54 -10.89 21.03
N SER A 352 12.85 -12.03 21.16
CA SER A 352 13.23 -13.30 20.56
C SER A 352 12.00 -13.98 19.95
N LEU A 353 11.47 -13.41 18.87
CA LEU A 353 10.32 -13.92 18.14
C LEU A 353 10.74 -14.82 16.97
N ASP A 354 9.97 -15.88 16.73
CA ASP A 354 10.07 -16.64 15.50
C ASP A 354 9.39 -15.90 14.33
N VAL A 355 9.71 -16.30 13.10
CA VAL A 355 9.17 -15.68 11.87
C VAL A 355 7.65 -15.72 11.85
N SER A 356 7.03 -16.81 12.30
CA SER A 356 5.56 -16.90 12.36
C SER A 356 4.94 -15.85 13.28
N SER A 357 5.60 -15.53 14.39
CA SER A 357 5.18 -14.51 15.35
C SER A 357 5.43 -13.10 14.81
N LEU A 358 6.51 -12.89 14.06
CA LEU A 358 6.76 -11.64 13.33
C LEU A 358 5.66 -11.37 12.30
N LEU A 359 5.34 -12.34 11.46
CA LEU A 359 4.28 -12.24 10.45
C LEU A 359 2.88 -12.06 11.05
N SER A 360 2.69 -12.52 12.30
CA SER A 360 1.46 -12.30 13.07
C SER A 360 1.49 -11.01 13.90
N ILE A 361 2.50 -10.14 13.70
CA ILE A 361 2.63 -8.82 14.34
C ILE A 361 2.61 -8.95 15.89
N LYS A 362 3.28 -9.96 16.44
CA LYS A 362 3.35 -10.18 17.91
C LYS A 362 4.46 -9.35 18.60
N TYR A 363 5.02 -8.38 17.90
CA TYR A 363 6.01 -7.45 18.43
C TYR A 363 5.36 -6.12 18.86
N GLN A 364 6.10 -5.32 19.63
CA GLN A 364 5.70 -3.96 19.98
C GLN A 364 5.93 -2.98 18.80
N GLY A 365 4.99 -2.06 18.61
CA GLY A 365 5.08 -1.01 17.58
C GLY A 365 4.51 -1.43 16.22
N ILE A 366 4.42 -0.47 15.31
CA ILE A 366 3.88 -0.66 13.95
C ILE A 366 4.78 0.00 12.91
N ARG A 367 4.60 -0.40 11.65
CA ARG A 367 5.33 0.13 10.49
C ARG A 367 4.43 0.63 9.33
N PRO A 368 3.41 1.48 9.58
CA PRO A 368 2.45 1.91 8.56
C PRO A 368 3.10 2.58 7.37
N ALA A 369 2.62 2.23 6.18
CA ALA A 369 3.11 2.76 4.91
C ALA A 369 2.07 3.71 4.29
N PRO A 370 2.48 4.87 3.73
CA PRO A 370 1.56 5.74 3.00
C PRO A 370 0.87 5.02 1.84
N GLY A 371 -0.45 5.14 1.77
CA GLY A 371 -1.33 4.43 0.84
C GLY A 371 -2.11 3.28 1.47
N TYR A 372 -1.68 2.79 2.64
CA TYR A 372 -2.45 1.81 3.41
C TYR A 372 -3.60 2.48 4.17
N PRO A 373 -4.64 1.73 4.61
CA PRO A 373 -5.82 2.30 5.24
C PRO A 373 -5.57 3.18 6.48
N SER A 374 -4.46 3.00 7.18
CA SER A 374 -4.06 3.80 8.36
C SER A 374 -3.58 5.20 8.00
N GLN A 375 -3.04 5.38 6.79
CA GLN A 375 -2.74 6.67 6.19
C GLN A 375 -2.82 6.54 4.66
N PRO A 376 -4.01 6.74 4.07
CA PRO A 376 -4.25 6.47 2.65
C PRO A 376 -3.65 7.50 1.70
N ASP A 377 -3.14 8.63 2.19
CA ASP A 377 -2.49 9.63 1.34
C ASP A 377 -1.14 9.12 0.82
N HIS A 378 -1.03 8.89 -0.49
CA HIS A 378 0.21 8.49 -1.14
C HIS A 378 1.28 9.61 -1.13
N THR A 379 0.90 10.88 -1.07
CA THR A 379 1.82 12.02 -1.14
C THR A 379 2.75 12.14 0.07
N GLU A 380 2.42 11.50 1.20
CA GLU A 380 3.34 11.40 2.35
C GLU A 380 4.66 10.68 2.03
N LYS A 381 4.71 9.87 0.95
CA LYS A 381 5.99 9.33 0.44
C LYS A 381 6.94 10.44 0.00
N GLN A 382 6.44 11.56 -0.53
CA GLN A 382 7.30 12.69 -0.92
C GLN A 382 8.02 13.28 0.30
N THR A 383 7.32 13.39 1.44
CA THR A 383 7.91 13.78 2.73
C THR A 383 9.03 12.83 3.13
N MET A 384 8.81 11.52 3.01
CA MET A 384 9.84 10.51 3.31
C MET A 384 11.06 10.67 2.39
N TRP A 385 10.83 10.81 1.08
CA TRP A 385 11.88 10.94 0.07
C TRP A 385 12.73 12.19 0.29
N ALA A 386 12.09 13.32 0.55
CA ALA A 386 12.77 14.59 0.81
C ALA A 386 13.54 14.56 2.14
N LEU A 387 12.94 14.05 3.22
CA LEU A 387 13.58 13.99 4.53
C LEU A 387 14.79 13.05 4.55
N GLY A 388 14.70 11.93 3.82
CA GLY A 388 15.73 10.88 3.81
C GLY A 388 16.78 10.98 2.72
N ASP A 389 16.61 11.87 1.74
CA ASP A 389 17.37 11.87 0.47
C ASP A 389 17.37 10.46 -0.16
N ILE A 390 16.19 9.82 -0.16
CA ILE A 390 16.03 8.36 -0.35
C ILE A 390 16.53 7.90 -1.71
N GLU A 391 16.15 8.61 -2.79
CA GLU A 391 16.54 8.25 -4.15
C GLU A 391 18.07 8.26 -4.31
N LYS A 392 18.74 9.29 -3.78
CA LYS A 392 20.20 9.37 -3.84
C LYS A 392 20.87 8.31 -2.97
N ALA A 393 20.31 8.00 -1.80
CA ALA A 393 20.90 7.08 -0.85
C ALA A 393 20.71 5.60 -1.22
N THR A 394 19.62 5.26 -1.90
CA THR A 394 19.21 3.87 -2.18
C THR A 394 19.06 3.55 -3.66
N GLY A 395 18.81 4.57 -4.50
CA GLY A 395 18.38 4.40 -5.89
C GLY A 395 16.88 4.14 -6.05
N VAL A 396 16.11 4.01 -4.96
CA VAL A 396 14.66 3.80 -5.04
C VAL A 396 13.99 5.15 -5.33
N SER A 397 13.29 5.26 -6.46
CA SER A 397 12.63 6.50 -6.89
C SER A 397 11.11 6.42 -6.80
N LEU A 398 10.44 7.56 -6.95
CA LEU A 398 8.98 7.66 -7.05
C LEU A 398 8.57 8.01 -8.48
N THR A 399 7.54 7.35 -8.99
CA THR A 399 6.86 7.74 -10.23
C THR A 399 5.97 8.97 -10.00
N ASP A 400 5.40 9.52 -11.07
CA ASP A 400 4.41 10.62 -10.98
C ASP A 400 3.16 10.24 -10.16
N SER A 401 2.79 8.96 -10.16
CA SER A 401 1.70 8.39 -9.37
C SER A 401 2.13 7.95 -7.96
N LEU A 402 3.39 8.22 -7.59
CA LEU A 402 4.01 7.85 -6.32
C LEU A 402 4.08 6.33 -6.08
N ALA A 403 4.09 5.55 -7.16
CA ALA A 403 4.58 4.18 -7.08
C ALA A 403 6.10 4.20 -6.91
N MET A 404 6.65 3.20 -6.21
CA MET A 404 8.09 3.08 -6.03
C MET A 404 8.73 2.33 -7.20
N TYR A 405 9.95 2.71 -7.55
CA TYR A 405 10.80 2.02 -8.51
C TYR A 405 12.13 1.64 -7.83
N PRO A 406 12.58 0.37 -7.87
CA PRO A 406 11.96 -0.77 -8.56
C PRO A 406 10.63 -1.16 -7.92
N ALA A 407 9.79 -1.92 -8.65
CA ALA A 407 8.50 -2.35 -8.13
C ALA A 407 8.61 -3.20 -6.85
N ALA A 408 9.70 -3.97 -6.73
CA ALA A 408 10.06 -4.71 -5.51
C ALA A 408 10.68 -3.77 -4.46
N ALA A 409 9.86 -2.90 -3.89
CA ALA A 409 10.25 -1.94 -2.88
C ALA A 409 9.16 -1.75 -1.82
N VAL A 410 9.58 -1.44 -0.59
CA VAL A 410 8.68 -1.17 0.54
C VAL A 410 9.19 0.06 1.27
N SER A 411 8.28 0.94 1.69
CA SER A 411 8.59 2.10 2.52
C SER A 411 7.50 2.28 3.57
N GLY A 412 7.85 2.85 4.72
CA GLY A 412 6.89 3.23 5.74
C GLY A 412 7.50 3.99 6.91
N LEU A 413 6.66 4.28 7.90
CA LEU A 413 7.02 4.96 9.14
C LEU A 413 7.04 3.96 10.29
N TYR A 414 7.97 4.09 11.23
CA TYR A 414 8.03 3.27 12.44
C TYR A 414 7.47 4.02 13.64
N PHE A 415 6.61 3.35 14.40
CA PHE A 415 6.06 3.83 15.67
C PHE A 415 6.43 2.83 16.77
N ALA A 416 7.05 3.31 17.85
CA ALA A 416 7.49 2.46 18.96
C ALA A 416 6.46 2.32 20.09
N ASN A 417 5.40 3.13 20.09
CA ASN A 417 4.43 3.16 21.19
C ASN A 417 3.74 1.78 21.34
N PRO A 418 3.70 1.19 22.55
CA PRO A 418 3.09 -0.13 22.77
C PRO A 418 1.59 -0.18 22.52
N CYS A 419 0.91 0.96 22.53
CA CYS A 419 -0.51 1.08 22.22
C CYS A 419 -0.78 1.42 20.74
N SER A 420 0.25 1.52 19.90
CA SER A 420 0.08 1.73 18.47
C SER A 420 -0.53 0.51 17.81
N GLU A 421 -1.52 0.71 16.96
CA GLU A 421 -2.22 -0.34 16.25
C GLU A 421 -2.51 0.11 14.81
N TYR A 422 -2.58 -0.86 13.89
CA TYR A 422 -3.11 -0.58 12.56
C TYR A 422 -4.62 -0.38 12.64
N PHE A 423 -5.10 0.69 12.03
CA PHE A 423 -6.51 1.00 11.89
C PHE A 423 -6.81 1.46 10.46
N ALA A 424 -8.08 1.50 10.07
CA ALA A 424 -8.49 2.18 8.86
C ALA A 424 -9.03 3.56 9.23
N VAL A 425 -8.53 4.63 8.60
CA VAL A 425 -9.09 5.98 8.69
C VAL A 425 -10.57 5.95 8.32
N GLY A 426 -10.92 5.15 7.32
CA GLY A 426 -12.29 5.06 6.82
C GLY A 426 -12.68 6.32 6.05
N LYS A 427 -13.97 6.58 5.97
CA LYS A 427 -14.51 7.71 5.21
C LYS A 427 -14.37 9.03 5.98
N ILE A 428 -13.97 10.10 5.29
CA ILE A 428 -13.72 11.44 5.86
C ILE A 428 -14.63 12.51 5.24
N GLY A 429 -14.98 13.50 6.05
CA GLY A 429 -15.82 14.64 5.69
C GLY A 429 -15.06 15.77 5.00
N LYS A 430 -15.81 16.67 4.35
CA LYS A 430 -15.24 17.83 3.64
C LYS A 430 -14.47 18.78 4.56
N ASP A 431 -14.88 18.89 5.83
CA ASP A 431 -14.20 19.72 6.82
C ASP A 431 -12.76 19.27 7.09
N GLN A 432 -12.53 17.96 7.21
CA GLN A 432 -11.17 17.42 7.33
C GLN A 432 -10.36 17.57 6.05
N VAL A 433 -10.97 17.40 4.88
CA VAL A 433 -10.27 17.61 3.60
C VAL A 433 -9.78 19.05 3.46
N VAL A 434 -10.61 20.04 3.79
CA VAL A 434 -10.23 21.46 3.76
C VAL A 434 -9.12 21.77 4.77
N ASP A 435 -9.22 21.24 6.00
CA ASP A 435 -8.19 21.39 7.02
C ASP A 435 -6.86 20.73 6.61
N TYR A 436 -6.91 19.53 6.03
CA TYR A 436 -5.74 18.80 5.54
C TYR A 436 -5.06 19.51 4.36
N ALA A 437 -5.85 20.03 3.41
CA ALA A 437 -5.36 20.84 2.29
C ALA A 437 -4.62 22.08 2.79
N ALA A 438 -5.17 22.80 3.77
CA ALA A 438 -4.52 23.94 4.38
C ALA A 438 -3.20 23.57 5.09
N ARG A 439 -3.17 22.44 5.83
CA ARG A 439 -1.96 21.96 6.53
C ARG A 439 -0.83 21.58 5.57
N LYS A 440 -1.18 20.99 4.41
CA LYS A 440 -0.22 20.59 3.36
C LYS A 440 0.13 21.70 2.38
N GLY A 441 -0.60 22.81 2.38
CA GLY A 441 -0.46 23.86 1.39
C GLY A 441 -0.84 23.39 -0.02
N MET A 442 -1.83 22.51 -0.11
CA MET A 442 -2.37 21.98 -1.37
C MET A 442 -3.75 22.56 -1.65
N GLU A 443 -4.14 22.59 -2.92
CA GLU A 443 -5.52 22.91 -3.29
C GLU A 443 -6.47 21.78 -2.85
N VAL A 444 -7.71 22.14 -2.51
CA VAL A 444 -8.71 21.19 -1.98
C VAL A 444 -9.00 20.09 -3.00
N GLU A 445 -9.13 20.45 -4.27
CA GLU A 445 -9.39 19.53 -5.38
C GLU A 445 -8.25 18.52 -5.55
N GLU A 446 -7.01 18.94 -5.26
CA GLU A 446 -5.86 18.04 -5.34
C GLU A 446 -5.90 17.01 -4.21
N VAL A 447 -6.23 17.42 -2.98
CA VAL A 447 -6.44 16.50 -1.85
C VAL A 447 -7.61 15.56 -2.11
N GLU A 448 -8.72 16.06 -2.66
CA GLU A 448 -9.87 15.25 -3.04
C GLU A 448 -9.50 14.15 -4.05
N ARG A 449 -8.61 14.46 -5.01
CA ARG A 449 -8.10 13.47 -5.96
C ARG A 449 -7.33 12.37 -5.24
N TRP A 450 -6.32 12.73 -4.45
CA TRP A 450 -5.49 11.75 -3.74
C TRP A 450 -6.26 10.91 -2.71
N LEU A 451 -7.30 11.49 -2.11
CA LEU A 451 -8.14 10.85 -1.09
C LEU A 451 -9.49 10.37 -1.63
N SER A 452 -9.67 10.33 -2.95
CA SER A 452 -10.95 9.96 -3.61
C SER A 452 -11.57 8.66 -3.07
N PRO A 453 -10.81 7.59 -2.75
CA PRO A 453 -11.40 6.35 -2.23
C PRO A 453 -12.02 6.51 -0.84
N ILE A 454 -11.60 7.53 -0.07
CA ILE A 454 -12.00 7.72 1.32
C ILE A 454 -12.92 8.93 1.54
N LEU A 455 -13.37 9.62 0.50
CA LEU A 455 -14.33 10.73 0.68
C LEU A 455 -15.72 10.20 1.04
N SER A 456 -16.34 10.82 2.06
CA SER A 456 -17.72 10.52 2.48
C SER A 456 -18.80 11.26 1.68
N TYR A 457 -18.38 12.01 0.65
CA TYR A 457 -19.22 12.88 -0.16
C TYR A 457 -18.78 12.82 -1.62
N SER A 458 -19.61 13.35 -2.51
CA SER A 458 -19.32 13.43 -3.95
C SER A 458 -18.65 14.76 -4.29
N THR A 459 -17.65 14.70 -5.18
CA THR A 459 -16.91 15.83 -5.75
C THR A 459 -17.47 16.24 -7.10
#